data_AF-A0A934VNF2-F1
#
_entry.id   AF-A0A934VNF2-F1
#
_cell.length_a   1.000
_cell.length_b   1.000
_cell.length_c   1.000
_cell.angle_alpha   90.00
_cell.angle_beta   90.00
_cell.angle_gamma   90.00
#
_symmetry.space_group_name_H-M   'P 1'
#
loop_
_entity.id
_entity.type
_entity.pdbx_description
1 polymer ?
#
loop_
_entity_poly.entity_id
_entity_poly.type
_entity_poly.pdbx_seq_one_letter_code
_entity_poly.pdbx_strand_id
1 'polypeptide(L)'
;MKPSEERLEEFNGRVREWISNQGIVFQLTHSGSVAGSHSFVLSALLRLLLSVLLLTLLGALAYGGFLYWKATGSALPEGFARGMSKSLQVDKVEARGFTRNMSNGRYRSFFAQGGQESFFTGLEASGIRFPMKPTDGLFGPWQTSTLSINNLSIALKAGEADDERAARSWQALFNESQNFQFQGLEASAVDLTWGYNSPASWGSILNSKLVAKRDDSSWDLTFEGGLFSQGIFRDFEIVELEARLEKTSGLTISRAELRQGGGTFRWSAKTTKGGASPELTIEGDFSNLPLSSFLPQGLLPYVNGQISGTLTGSGSTNSSDGLRFEISAQPGQEGLALTREFPILLLVNHLDTQRSYRKVTFQAGSFHLSTKGSELTFSKIDLAAQEENSLAPLLLFKGDFIARPATNEDLAKESIVFQADPAGENGSAEEENTNAISLQARIQQTFRQSQFDNPHQGHVILSVDDEEQEIKRNRLDLKVRREFRYPFVVDGEVQLAVPEDTFAEYGLLPGAGEQAEGDTLRWISIPLEGLVNGASSALATEWQRTLRRAREQ
;
A
#
# COMPACT_ATOMS: atom_id res chain seq x y z
N MET A 1 7.89 -86.92 74.26
CA MET A 1 7.64 -86.08 73.07
C MET A 1 7.26 -84.68 73.55
N LYS A 2 8.08 -83.66 73.26
CA LYS A 2 7.86 -82.25 73.60
C LYS A 2 7.30 -81.53 72.36
N PRO A 3 6.03 -81.10 72.33
CA PRO A 3 5.45 -80.41 71.17
C PRO A 3 5.37 -78.89 71.38
N SER A 4 6.41 -78.27 71.94
CA SER A 4 6.39 -76.84 72.33
C SER A 4 7.12 -75.91 71.38
N GLU A 5 8.05 -76.39 70.55
CA GLU A 5 8.82 -75.53 69.63
C GLU A 5 8.11 -75.33 68.28
N GLU A 6 7.54 -76.38 67.71
CA GLU A 6 6.79 -76.32 66.43
C GLU A 6 5.61 -75.33 66.49
N ARG A 7 4.86 -75.32 67.60
CA ARG A 7 3.74 -74.38 67.79
C ARG A 7 4.18 -72.93 67.92
N LEU A 8 5.41 -72.70 68.38
CA LEU A 8 5.97 -71.37 68.59
C LEU A 8 6.52 -70.79 67.28
N GLU A 9 7.09 -71.63 66.43
CA GLU A 9 7.48 -71.27 65.06
C GLU A 9 6.25 -71.00 64.18
N GLU A 10 5.21 -71.84 64.26
CA GLU A 10 3.98 -71.65 63.50
C GLU A 10 3.24 -70.35 63.91
N PHE A 11 3.23 -70.04 65.21
CA PHE A 11 2.68 -68.77 65.71
C PHE A 11 3.50 -67.57 65.21
N ASN A 12 4.82 -67.63 65.31
CA ASN A 12 5.70 -66.55 64.82
C ASN A 12 5.61 -66.37 63.29
N GLY A 13 5.41 -67.47 62.54
CA GLY A 13 5.18 -67.43 61.09
C GLY A 13 3.89 -66.70 60.73
N ARG A 14 2.76 -67.05 61.38
CA ARG A 14 1.46 -66.40 61.15
C ARG A 14 1.46 -64.93 61.57
N VAL A 15 2.19 -64.57 62.63
CA VAL A 15 2.34 -63.17 63.05
C VAL A 15 3.14 -62.36 62.03
N ARG A 16 4.22 -62.92 61.46
CA ARG A 16 4.99 -62.24 60.41
C ARG A 16 4.19 -62.04 59.13
N GLU A 17 3.42 -63.04 58.72
CA GLU A 17 2.55 -62.98 57.54
C GLU A 17 1.37 -62.00 57.74
N TRP A 18 0.83 -61.91 58.96
CA TRP A 18 -0.17 -60.90 59.31
C TRP A 18 0.40 -59.47 59.29
N ILE A 19 1.63 -59.26 59.79
CA ILE A 19 2.30 -57.96 59.77
C ILE A 19 2.70 -57.55 58.35
N SER A 20 3.11 -58.48 57.48
CA SER A 20 3.46 -58.16 56.09
C SER A 20 2.25 -57.82 55.21
N ASN A 21 1.06 -58.35 55.54
CA ASN A 21 -0.18 -58.06 54.81
C ASN A 21 -0.92 -56.79 55.25
N GLN A 22 -0.46 -56.15 56.33
CA GLN A 22 -0.98 -54.86 56.78
C GLN A 22 -0.31 -53.72 55.98
N GLY A 23 -1.09 -52.97 55.20
CA GLY A 23 -0.58 -51.94 54.28
C GLY A 23 0.32 -50.89 54.94
N ILE A 24 1.11 -50.17 54.13
CA ILE A 24 2.12 -49.17 54.55
C ILE A 24 1.58 -48.20 55.63
N VAL A 25 0.29 -47.85 55.59
CA VAL A 25 -0.39 -46.99 56.57
C VAL A 25 -0.50 -47.62 57.97
N PHE A 26 -0.75 -48.94 58.07
CA PHE A 26 -0.81 -49.66 59.33
C PHE A 26 0.59 -49.83 59.93
N GLN A 27 1.58 -50.16 59.10
CA GLN A 27 2.98 -50.26 59.54
C GLN A 27 3.53 -48.90 60.02
N LEU A 28 3.14 -47.79 59.39
CA LEU A 28 3.48 -46.43 59.85
C LEU A 28 2.75 -46.01 61.14
N THR A 29 1.53 -46.50 61.38
CA THR A 29 0.76 -46.16 62.59
C THR A 29 1.08 -47.05 63.78
N HIS A 30 1.52 -48.30 63.56
CA HIS A 30 1.69 -49.30 64.63
C HIS A 30 3.15 -49.70 64.90
N SER A 31 4.12 -49.31 64.05
CA SER A 31 5.55 -49.46 64.37
C SER A 31 6.02 -48.57 65.54
N GLY A 32 5.15 -47.72 66.10
CA GLY A 32 5.43 -46.86 67.24
C GLY A 32 5.15 -47.46 68.63
N SER A 33 4.73 -48.72 68.76
CA SER A 33 4.33 -49.28 70.08
C SER A 33 5.46 -49.93 70.90
N VAL A 34 6.71 -49.95 70.40
CA VAL A 34 7.85 -50.48 71.17
C VAL A 34 8.99 -49.45 71.21
N ALA A 35 9.15 -48.85 72.39
CA ALA A 35 10.34 -48.14 72.90
C ALA A 35 11.08 -47.16 71.95
N GLY A 36 10.81 -45.86 72.12
CA GLY A 36 11.74 -44.79 71.74
C GLY A 36 11.06 -43.52 71.21
N SER A 37 11.46 -42.36 71.71
CA SER A 37 10.95 -41.03 71.33
C SER A 37 11.09 -40.70 69.82
N HIS A 38 11.79 -41.54 69.05
CA HIS A 38 12.02 -41.38 67.61
C HIS A 38 10.78 -41.60 66.73
N SER A 39 9.80 -42.43 67.14
CA SER A 39 8.57 -42.67 66.34
C SER A 39 7.59 -41.49 66.40
N PHE A 40 7.54 -40.79 67.54
CA PHE A 40 6.78 -39.55 67.71
C PHE A 40 7.37 -38.44 66.84
N VAL A 41 8.69 -38.30 66.81
CA VAL A 41 9.38 -37.31 65.96
C VAL A 41 9.15 -37.62 64.48
N LEU A 42 9.28 -38.88 64.03
CA LEU A 42 9.08 -39.27 62.63
C LEU A 42 7.64 -39.04 62.16
N SER A 43 6.64 -39.41 62.99
CA SER A 43 5.23 -39.17 62.67
C SER A 43 4.86 -37.69 62.68
N ALA A 44 5.45 -36.89 63.57
CA ALA A 44 5.32 -35.43 63.56
C ALA A 44 5.95 -34.81 62.31
N LEU A 45 7.14 -35.28 61.91
CA LEU A 45 7.84 -34.82 60.70
C LEU A 45 7.08 -35.18 59.42
N LEU A 46 6.51 -36.38 59.34
CA LEU A 46 5.69 -36.83 58.21
C LEU A 46 4.38 -36.03 58.12
N ARG A 47 3.74 -35.74 59.26
CA ARG A 47 2.56 -34.86 59.31
C ARG A 47 2.91 -33.44 58.89
N LEU A 48 4.04 -32.92 59.32
CA LEU A 48 4.51 -31.58 58.94
C LEU A 48 4.81 -31.53 57.44
N LEU A 49 5.50 -32.54 56.89
CA LEU A 49 5.79 -32.65 55.46
C LEU A 49 4.50 -32.78 54.63
N LEU A 50 3.55 -33.61 55.06
CA LEU A 50 2.24 -33.72 54.43
C LEU A 50 1.46 -32.40 54.50
N SER A 51 1.53 -31.70 55.64
CA SER A 51 0.87 -30.41 55.82
C SER A 51 1.47 -29.34 54.90
N VAL A 52 2.80 -29.31 54.77
CA VAL A 52 3.50 -28.44 53.82
C VAL A 52 3.18 -28.81 52.37
N LEU A 53 3.09 -30.10 52.04
CA LEU A 53 2.70 -30.58 50.71
C LEU A 53 1.25 -30.20 50.37
N LEU A 54 0.33 -30.34 51.32
CA LEU A 54 -1.05 -29.91 51.15
C LEU A 54 -1.16 -28.38 51.03
N LEU A 55 -0.40 -27.63 51.82
CA LEU A 55 -0.42 -26.17 51.80
C LEU A 55 0.21 -25.62 50.50
N THR A 56 1.26 -26.27 50.00
CA THR A 56 1.84 -25.96 48.68
C THR A 56 0.90 -26.35 47.54
N LEU A 57 0.21 -27.49 47.63
CA LEU A 57 -0.81 -27.88 46.66
C LEU A 57 -1.98 -26.89 46.66
N LEU A 58 -2.46 -26.48 47.83
CA LEU A 58 -3.55 -25.53 47.97
C LEU A 58 -3.13 -24.14 47.47
N GLY A 59 -1.88 -23.73 47.76
CA GLY A 59 -1.27 -22.53 47.20
C GLY A 59 -1.14 -22.60 45.67
N ALA A 60 -0.74 -23.75 45.13
CA ALA A 60 -0.65 -23.95 43.68
C ALA A 60 -2.04 -23.96 43.01
N LEU A 61 -3.06 -24.53 43.64
CA LEU A 61 -4.44 -24.50 43.16
C LEU A 61 -5.04 -23.09 43.25
N ALA A 62 -4.82 -22.38 44.36
CA ALA A 62 -5.26 -21.00 44.52
C ALA A 62 -4.56 -20.07 43.52
N TYR A 63 -3.25 -20.25 43.32
CA TYR A 63 -2.48 -19.53 42.31
C TYR A 63 -2.95 -19.87 40.90
N GLY A 64 -3.17 -21.15 40.58
CA GLY A 64 -3.71 -21.60 39.29
C GLY A 64 -5.11 -21.05 39.00
N GLY A 65 -6.00 -21.04 40.01
CA GLY A 65 -7.32 -20.43 39.92
C GLY A 65 -7.27 -18.90 39.75
N PHE A 66 -6.37 -18.23 40.47
CA PHE A 66 -6.11 -16.80 40.31
C PHE A 66 -5.59 -16.46 38.90
N LEU A 67 -4.63 -17.24 38.40
CA LEU A 67 -4.11 -17.12 37.04
C LEU A 67 -5.21 -17.31 36.01
N TYR A 68 -6.04 -18.34 36.15
CA TYR A 68 -7.17 -18.59 35.26
C TYR A 68 -8.15 -17.41 35.26
N TRP A 69 -8.60 -16.97 36.43
CA TRP A 69 -9.57 -15.88 36.56
C TRP A 69 -9.06 -14.54 36.00
N LYS A 70 -7.81 -14.18 36.30
CA LYS A 70 -7.18 -12.96 35.79
C LYS A 70 -6.86 -13.06 34.29
N ALA A 71 -6.55 -14.25 33.78
CA ALA A 71 -6.33 -14.51 32.35
C ALA A 71 -7.61 -14.43 31.52
N THR A 72 -8.77 -14.77 32.09
CA THR A 72 -10.10 -14.71 31.43
C THR A 72 -10.86 -13.42 31.71
N GLY A 73 -10.38 -12.56 32.62
CA GLY A 73 -11.03 -11.29 32.97
C GLY A 73 -10.89 -10.21 31.89
N SER A 74 -11.79 -9.22 31.90
CA SER A 74 -11.84 -8.11 30.92
C SER A 74 -10.63 -7.16 30.98
N ALA A 75 -9.82 -7.24 32.04
CA ALA A 75 -8.68 -6.35 32.28
C ALA A 75 -7.58 -6.42 31.20
N LEU A 76 -7.35 -7.59 30.60
CA LEU A 76 -6.33 -7.78 29.54
C LEU A 76 -6.76 -7.13 28.21
N PRO A 77 -7.97 -7.43 27.66
CA PRO A 77 -8.52 -6.74 26.49
C PRO A 77 -8.56 -5.23 26.63
N GLU A 78 -9.05 -4.73 27.76
CA GLU A 78 -9.14 -3.30 28.02
C GLU A 78 -7.75 -2.63 28.16
N GLY A 79 -6.79 -3.34 28.74
CA GLY A 79 -5.41 -2.88 28.89
C GLY A 79 -4.68 -2.76 27.55
N PHE A 80 -4.90 -3.71 26.65
CA PHE A 80 -4.37 -3.67 25.28
C PHE A 80 -4.95 -2.47 24.50
N ALA A 81 -6.27 -2.31 24.49
CA ALA A 81 -6.92 -1.22 23.77
C ALA A 81 -6.48 0.16 24.31
N ARG A 82 -6.47 0.34 25.64
CA ARG A 82 -5.97 1.58 26.28
C ARG A 82 -4.48 1.82 25.99
N GLY A 83 -3.69 0.75 26.02
CA GLY A 83 -2.26 0.80 25.74
C GLY A 83 -1.96 1.27 24.31
N MET A 84 -2.64 0.68 23.33
CA MET A 84 -2.53 1.06 21.92
C MET A 84 -3.07 2.47 21.67
N SER A 85 -4.16 2.85 22.35
CA SER A 85 -4.74 4.19 22.19
C SER A 85 -3.78 5.29 22.63
N LYS A 86 -3.11 5.09 23.78
CA LYS A 86 -2.13 6.04 24.30
C LYS A 86 -0.85 6.08 23.45
N SER A 87 -0.35 4.94 22.96
CA SER A 87 0.89 4.92 22.16
C SER A 87 0.69 5.55 20.79
N LEU A 88 -0.44 5.25 20.13
CA LEU A 88 -0.75 5.73 18.78
C LEU A 88 -1.47 7.09 18.75
N GLN A 89 -1.74 7.71 19.90
CA GLN A 89 -2.45 8.99 20.04
C GLN A 89 -3.80 9.03 19.30
N VAL A 90 -4.61 7.99 19.50
CA VAL A 90 -5.90 7.81 18.80
C VAL A 90 -7.07 8.27 19.67
N ASP A 91 -8.05 8.92 19.05
CA ASP A 91 -9.24 9.44 19.75
C ASP A 91 -10.20 8.32 20.18
N LYS A 92 -10.31 7.28 19.36
CA LYS A 92 -11.19 6.14 19.61
C LYS A 92 -10.51 4.84 19.21
N VAL A 93 -10.70 3.82 20.03
CA VAL A 93 -10.16 2.48 19.81
C VAL A 93 -11.21 1.43 20.15
N GLU A 94 -11.28 0.39 19.34
CA GLU A 94 -12.10 -0.78 19.62
C GLU A 94 -11.35 -2.06 19.27
N ALA A 95 -11.24 -2.98 20.22
CA ALA A 95 -10.66 -4.30 20.02
C ALA A 95 -11.74 -5.35 20.29
N ARG A 96 -12.01 -6.23 19.32
CA ARG A 96 -13.09 -7.22 19.42
C ARG A 96 -12.56 -8.65 19.33
N GLY A 97 -13.30 -9.57 19.97
CA GLY A 97 -13.10 -11.00 19.83
C GLY A 97 -11.75 -11.48 20.37
N PHE A 98 -11.32 -10.95 21.52
CA PHE A 98 -10.14 -11.48 22.20
C PHE A 98 -10.37 -12.94 22.57
N THR A 99 -9.44 -13.78 22.17
CA THR A 99 -9.39 -15.19 22.55
C THR A 99 -7.95 -15.53 22.91
N ARG A 100 -7.79 -16.40 23.90
CA ARG A 100 -6.48 -16.83 24.36
C ARG A 100 -6.42 -18.35 24.39
N ASN A 101 -5.38 -18.89 23.78
CA ASN A 101 -4.93 -20.25 23.99
C ASN A 101 -3.64 -20.21 24.83
N MET A 102 -3.23 -21.33 25.42
CA MET A 102 -2.12 -21.44 26.38
C MET A 102 -0.81 -20.78 25.93
N SER A 103 -0.55 -20.70 24.62
CA SER A 103 0.67 -20.10 24.06
C SER A 103 0.46 -18.84 23.22
N ASN A 104 -0.79 -18.53 22.82
CA ASN A 104 -1.08 -17.49 21.83
C ASN A 104 -2.35 -16.72 22.21
N GLY A 105 -2.29 -15.39 22.12
CA GLY A 105 -3.49 -14.57 22.12
C GLY A 105 -3.87 -14.14 20.72
N ARG A 106 -5.15 -13.87 20.52
CA ARG A 106 -5.71 -13.46 19.24
C ARG A 106 -6.79 -12.42 19.45
N TYR A 107 -6.77 -11.36 18.64
CA TYR A 107 -7.95 -10.52 18.40
C TYR A 107 -8.53 -10.82 17.03
N ARG A 108 -9.86 -10.77 16.93
CA ARG A 108 -10.52 -10.89 15.63
C ARG A 108 -10.33 -9.64 14.80
N SER A 109 -10.55 -8.48 15.42
CA SER A 109 -10.46 -7.17 14.76
C SER A 109 -10.04 -6.09 15.75
N PHE A 110 -9.34 -5.09 15.23
CA PHE A 110 -8.92 -3.89 15.92
C PHE A 110 -9.20 -2.70 15.01
N PHE A 111 -9.86 -1.68 15.54
CA PHE A 111 -10.19 -0.45 14.85
C PHE A 111 -9.68 0.73 15.67
N ALA A 112 -9.04 1.68 15.00
CA ALA A 112 -8.60 2.92 15.63
C ALA A 112 -8.89 4.11 14.73
N GLN A 113 -9.52 5.14 15.29
CA GLN A 113 -9.69 6.43 14.66
C GLN A 113 -8.55 7.34 15.11
N GLY A 114 -7.73 7.79 14.16
CA GLY A 114 -6.62 8.70 14.44
C GLY A 114 -7.10 10.03 15.01
N GLY A 115 -6.39 10.54 16.02
CA GLY A 115 -6.60 11.86 16.58
C GLY A 115 -5.81 12.96 15.88
N GLN A 116 -5.74 14.14 16.50
CA GLN A 116 -4.94 15.24 15.96
C GLN A 116 -3.43 14.94 15.98
N GLU A 117 -2.95 14.17 16.95
CA GLU A 117 -1.53 13.84 17.11
C GLU A 117 -1.15 12.42 16.62
N SER A 118 -2.04 11.73 15.90
CA SER A 118 -1.73 10.42 15.31
C SER A 118 -1.13 10.57 13.91
N PHE A 119 -0.29 9.62 13.50
CA PHE A 119 0.29 9.60 12.14
C PHE A 119 -0.71 9.20 11.04
N PHE A 120 -1.80 8.54 11.41
CA PHE A 120 -2.84 8.06 10.49
C PHE A 120 -4.19 8.70 10.83
N THR A 121 -5.13 8.64 9.88
CA THR A 121 -6.53 9.07 10.04
C THR A 121 -7.45 7.91 10.47
N GLY A 122 -7.12 6.69 10.03
CA GLY A 122 -7.77 5.47 10.50
C GLY A 122 -6.88 4.25 10.30
N LEU A 123 -7.07 3.26 11.16
CA LEU A 123 -6.37 1.98 11.14
C LEU A 123 -7.36 0.86 11.42
N GLU A 124 -7.32 -0.18 10.60
CA GLU A 124 -8.05 -1.42 10.78
C GLU A 124 -7.09 -2.60 10.67
N ALA A 125 -7.15 -3.51 11.63
CA ALA A 125 -6.37 -4.74 11.60
C ALA A 125 -7.28 -5.92 11.94
N SER A 126 -7.15 -7.01 11.18
CA SER A 126 -7.94 -8.23 11.39
C SER A 126 -7.06 -9.47 11.51
N GLY A 127 -7.54 -10.44 12.28
CA GLY A 127 -6.81 -11.68 12.50
C GLY A 127 -5.49 -11.51 13.24
N ILE A 128 -5.40 -10.57 14.18
CA ILE A 128 -4.20 -10.30 14.95
C ILE A 128 -3.88 -11.49 15.86
N ARG A 129 -2.66 -12.01 15.78
CA ARG A 129 -2.13 -13.10 16.60
C ARG A 129 -0.79 -12.71 17.19
N PHE A 130 -0.52 -13.18 18.40
CA PHE A 130 0.76 -12.95 19.06
C PHE A 130 1.06 -14.08 20.06
N PRO A 131 2.34 -14.41 20.27
CA PRO A 131 2.77 -15.23 21.39
C PRO A 131 2.38 -14.60 22.72
N MET A 132 1.84 -15.40 23.64
CA MET A 132 1.47 -14.94 24.99
C MET A 132 1.67 -16.07 26.00
N LYS A 133 2.58 -15.89 26.95
CA LYS A 133 2.82 -16.84 28.05
C LYS A 133 1.75 -16.72 29.13
N PRO A 134 1.53 -17.77 29.95
CA PRO A 134 0.57 -17.74 31.06
C PRO A 134 0.72 -16.54 32.00
N THR A 135 1.96 -16.12 32.25
CA THR A 135 2.30 -15.04 33.20
C THR A 135 2.40 -13.65 32.59
N ASP A 136 2.25 -13.51 31.26
CA ASP A 136 2.40 -12.24 30.58
C ASP A 136 1.30 -11.24 30.99
N GLY A 137 1.70 -10.00 31.29
CA GLY A 137 0.82 -8.94 31.80
C GLY A 137 0.46 -9.06 33.30
N LEU A 138 1.01 -10.04 34.03
CA LEU A 138 0.76 -10.19 35.48
C LEU A 138 1.69 -9.33 36.34
N PHE A 139 2.93 -9.13 35.91
CA PHE A 139 4.03 -8.51 36.69
C PHE A 139 4.79 -7.44 35.87
N GLY A 140 4.08 -6.64 35.07
CA GLY A 140 4.68 -5.58 34.25
C GLY A 140 4.11 -5.51 32.83
N PRO A 141 4.70 -4.69 31.94
CA PRO A 141 4.33 -4.63 30.53
C PRO A 141 4.46 -6.00 29.89
N TRP A 142 3.50 -6.37 29.06
CA TRP A 142 3.60 -7.58 28.27
C TRP A 142 4.45 -7.29 27.03
N GLN A 143 5.50 -8.08 26.84
CA GLN A 143 6.41 -8.00 25.70
C GLN A 143 6.20 -9.21 24.78
N THR A 144 5.93 -8.95 23.50
CA THR A 144 5.89 -9.98 22.45
C THR A 144 6.98 -9.72 21.43
N SER A 145 7.53 -10.76 20.80
CA SER A 145 8.54 -10.57 19.75
C SER A 145 7.88 -10.01 18.48
N THR A 146 6.94 -10.77 17.91
CA THR A 146 6.30 -10.46 16.63
C THR A 146 4.78 -10.53 16.74
N LEU A 147 4.11 -9.53 16.18
CA LEU A 147 2.67 -9.49 16.03
C LEU A 147 2.30 -9.86 14.58
N SER A 148 1.53 -10.94 14.41
CA SER A 148 1.09 -11.41 13.10
C SER A 148 -0.33 -10.90 12.80
N ILE A 149 -0.54 -10.27 11.65
CA ILE A 149 -1.82 -9.73 11.20
C ILE A 149 -2.18 -10.38 9.87
N ASN A 150 -3.44 -10.75 9.69
CA ASN A 150 -3.89 -11.22 8.40
C ASN A 150 -4.05 -10.04 7.43
N ASN A 151 -4.96 -9.11 7.73
CA ASN A 151 -5.21 -7.92 6.91
C ASN A 151 -5.02 -6.66 7.75
N LEU A 152 -4.24 -5.70 7.22
CA LEU A 152 -3.98 -4.41 7.83
C LEU A 152 -4.30 -3.30 6.82
N SER A 153 -5.16 -2.37 7.19
CA SER A 153 -5.49 -1.20 6.38
C SER A 153 -5.19 0.06 7.16
N ILE A 154 -4.40 0.96 6.57
CA ILE A 154 -4.00 2.22 7.19
C ILE A 154 -4.16 3.37 6.20
N ALA A 155 -4.92 4.38 6.62
CA ALA A 155 -5.01 5.66 5.91
C ALA A 155 -4.06 6.68 6.56
N LEU A 156 -2.90 6.89 5.94
CA LEU A 156 -1.85 7.77 6.45
C LEU A 156 -2.21 9.25 6.25
N LYS A 157 -1.75 10.11 7.16
CA LYS A 157 -1.80 11.55 6.93
C LYS A 157 -0.70 11.94 5.96
N ALA A 158 -1.03 12.76 4.97
CA ALA A 158 -0.05 13.27 4.00
C ALA A 158 0.84 14.39 4.58
N GLY A 159 0.39 15.00 5.68
CA GLY A 159 1.04 16.07 6.43
C GLY A 159 0.10 16.61 7.52
N GLU A 160 0.45 17.75 8.09
CA GLU A 160 -0.30 18.40 9.17
C GLU A 160 -0.50 19.90 8.88
N ALA A 161 -1.32 20.56 9.69
CA ALA A 161 -1.57 22.00 9.55
C ALA A 161 -0.39 22.87 10.06
N ASP A 162 0.40 22.37 11.00
CA ASP A 162 1.53 23.07 11.60
C ASP A 162 2.69 22.12 11.94
N ASP A 163 3.90 22.66 12.06
CA ASP A 163 5.13 21.89 12.25
C ASP A 163 5.17 21.19 13.63
N GLU A 164 4.57 21.79 14.66
CA GLU A 164 4.54 21.19 16.00
C GLU A 164 3.69 19.92 16.02
N ARG A 165 2.51 19.95 15.40
CA ARG A 165 1.64 18.79 15.23
C ARG A 165 2.30 17.74 14.36
N ALA A 166 2.96 18.14 13.26
CA ALA A 166 3.72 17.21 12.43
C ALA A 166 4.78 16.45 13.24
N ALA A 167 5.52 17.15 14.10
CA ALA A 167 6.51 16.54 14.97
C ALA A 167 5.88 15.55 15.96
N ARG A 168 4.74 15.89 16.57
CA ARG A 168 4.02 14.99 17.50
C ARG A 168 3.46 13.75 16.79
N SER A 169 2.83 13.94 15.64
CA SER A 169 2.31 12.87 14.78
C SER A 169 3.42 11.92 14.33
N TRP A 170 4.59 12.44 13.96
CA TRP A 170 5.76 11.62 13.63
C TRP A 170 6.29 10.84 14.84
N GLN A 171 6.42 11.51 15.99
CA GLN A 171 6.89 10.88 17.23
C GLN A 171 5.98 9.74 17.70
N ALA A 172 4.67 9.81 17.42
CA ALA A 172 3.71 8.77 17.78
C ALA A 172 4.08 7.38 17.23
N LEU A 173 4.76 7.29 16.08
CA LEU A 173 5.23 6.03 15.50
C LEU A 173 6.28 5.32 16.36
N PHE A 174 6.99 6.08 17.20
CA PHE A 174 8.09 5.58 18.04
C PHE A 174 7.69 5.51 19.52
N ASN A 175 6.45 5.84 19.87
CA ASN A 175 5.99 5.69 21.24
C ASN A 175 5.85 4.21 21.60
N GLU A 176 6.25 3.85 22.81
CA GLU A 176 6.02 2.53 23.37
C GLU A 176 4.81 2.55 24.29
N SER A 177 4.01 1.49 24.26
CA SER A 177 2.93 1.36 25.23
C SER A 177 3.47 0.84 26.56
N GLN A 178 3.06 1.48 27.65
CA GLN A 178 3.43 1.09 29.02
C GLN A 178 2.92 -0.30 29.43
N ASN A 179 1.95 -0.86 28.69
CA ASN A 179 1.33 -2.14 29.00
C ASN A 179 1.60 -3.21 27.93
N PHE A 180 2.07 -2.83 26.74
CA PHE A 180 2.25 -3.72 25.61
C PHE A 180 3.40 -3.27 24.70
N GLN A 181 4.42 -4.10 24.57
CA GLN A 181 5.58 -3.81 23.72
C GLN A 181 5.77 -4.94 22.71
N PHE A 182 6.15 -4.57 21.48
CA PHE A 182 6.48 -5.51 20.43
C PHE A 182 7.68 -5.02 19.62
N GLN A 183 8.49 -5.97 19.13
CA GLN A 183 9.70 -5.69 18.35
C GLN A 183 9.48 -5.83 16.85
N GLY A 184 8.43 -6.52 16.42
CA GLY A 184 8.11 -6.67 15.01
C GLY A 184 6.62 -6.88 14.75
N LEU A 185 6.23 -6.60 13.51
CA LEU A 185 4.90 -6.79 12.97
C LEU A 185 5.02 -7.46 11.60
N GLU A 186 4.25 -8.49 11.37
CA GLU A 186 4.16 -9.18 10.09
C GLU A 186 2.69 -9.19 9.64
N ALA A 187 2.39 -8.55 8.53
CA ALA A 187 1.05 -8.52 7.95
C ALA A 187 1.04 -9.24 6.60
N SER A 188 0.09 -10.15 6.41
CA SER A 188 0.00 -10.96 5.18
C SER A 188 -0.55 -10.16 4.00
N ALA A 189 -1.49 -9.26 4.26
CA ALA A 189 -2.03 -8.31 3.30
C ALA A 189 -2.14 -6.92 3.93
N VAL A 190 -1.55 -5.93 3.27
CA VAL A 190 -1.53 -4.54 3.70
C VAL A 190 -2.05 -3.63 2.62
N ASP A 191 -2.98 -2.77 3.02
CA ASP A 191 -3.48 -1.65 2.24
C ASP A 191 -3.06 -0.34 2.94
N LEU A 192 -2.13 0.40 2.34
CA LEU A 192 -1.74 1.75 2.75
C LEU A 192 -2.27 2.75 1.73
N THR A 193 -2.84 3.85 2.20
CA THR A 193 -3.26 4.96 1.33
C THR A 193 -2.84 6.29 1.92
N TRP A 194 -2.43 7.24 1.08
CA TRP A 194 -2.03 8.58 1.48
C TRP A 194 -2.37 9.61 0.39
N GLY A 195 -2.13 10.90 0.70
CA GLY A 195 -2.39 12.03 -0.19
C GLY A 195 -3.78 12.65 -0.03
N TYR A 196 -3.99 13.79 -0.71
CA TYR A 196 -5.28 14.49 -0.74
C TYR A 196 -6.18 13.99 -1.87
N ASN A 197 -7.40 14.53 -1.97
CA ASN A 197 -8.37 14.22 -3.05
C ASN A 197 -7.91 14.69 -4.45
N SER A 198 -6.66 15.13 -4.63
CA SER A 198 -6.09 15.41 -5.95
C SER A 198 -5.38 14.15 -6.44
N PRO A 199 -5.62 13.71 -7.69
CA PRO A 199 -4.94 12.54 -8.20
C PRO A 199 -3.42 12.65 -8.25
N ALA A 200 -2.88 13.87 -8.29
CA ALA A 200 -1.44 14.12 -8.34
C ALA A 200 -0.73 13.79 -7.01
N SER A 201 -1.43 13.96 -5.88
CA SER A 201 -0.86 13.76 -4.54
C SER A 201 -1.23 12.42 -3.91
N TRP A 202 -2.24 11.74 -4.45
CA TRP A 202 -2.67 10.42 -4.01
C TRP A 202 -1.63 9.33 -4.28
N GLY A 203 -1.48 8.41 -3.31
CA GLY A 203 -0.72 7.19 -3.48
C GLY A 203 -1.23 6.04 -2.60
N SER A 204 -0.84 4.83 -2.98
CA SER A 204 -1.22 3.61 -2.26
C SER A 204 -0.26 2.45 -2.44
N ILE A 205 -0.27 1.55 -1.45
CA ILE A 205 0.22 0.18 -1.53
C ILE A 205 -0.97 -0.72 -1.24
N LEU A 206 -1.30 -1.66 -2.13
CA LEU A 206 -2.47 -2.51 -1.99
C LEU A 206 -2.08 -3.99 -2.00
N ASN A 207 -2.70 -4.76 -1.11
CA ASN A 207 -2.53 -6.20 -0.99
C ASN A 207 -1.06 -6.67 -0.95
N SER A 208 -0.22 -5.92 -0.24
CA SER A 208 1.21 -6.23 -0.09
C SER A 208 1.48 -6.95 1.22
N LYS A 209 2.45 -7.87 1.25
CA LYS A 209 2.95 -8.43 2.50
C LYS A 209 3.90 -7.41 3.14
N LEU A 210 3.74 -7.16 4.44
CA LEU A 210 4.60 -6.25 5.20
C LEU A 210 5.32 -6.99 6.32
N VAL A 211 6.63 -6.77 6.41
CA VAL A 211 7.43 -7.09 7.59
C VAL A 211 7.99 -5.78 8.13
N ALA A 212 7.61 -5.44 9.36
CA ALA A 212 8.09 -4.27 10.07
C ALA A 212 8.88 -4.72 11.30
N LYS A 213 10.13 -4.26 11.41
CA LYS A 213 11.01 -4.53 12.56
C LYS A 213 11.39 -3.23 13.21
N ARG A 214 11.37 -3.22 14.53
CA ARG A 214 11.75 -2.07 15.34
C ARG A 214 13.17 -2.23 15.84
N ASP A 215 13.96 -1.19 15.68
CA ASP A 215 15.30 -1.06 16.23
C ASP A 215 15.37 0.27 16.98
N ASP A 216 15.32 0.25 18.32
CA ASP A 216 15.29 1.36 19.32
C ASP A 216 14.69 2.73 18.88
N SER A 217 15.24 3.37 17.85
CA SER A 217 14.84 4.68 17.30
C SER A 217 14.29 4.67 15.86
N SER A 218 14.14 3.48 15.25
CA SER A 218 13.79 3.30 13.84
C SER A 218 12.86 2.11 13.60
N TRP A 219 12.16 2.16 12.47
CA TRP A 219 11.40 1.04 11.91
C TRP A 219 11.96 0.68 10.55
N ASP A 220 12.35 -0.57 10.38
CA ASP A 220 12.67 -1.16 9.08
C ASP A 220 11.43 -1.87 8.55
N LEU A 221 10.98 -1.45 7.37
CA LEU A 221 9.80 -1.94 6.68
C LEU A 221 10.22 -2.61 5.37
N THR A 222 9.73 -3.82 5.15
CA THR A 222 9.90 -4.55 3.90
C THR A 222 8.54 -4.91 3.36
N PHE A 223 8.26 -4.51 2.12
CA PHE A 223 7.06 -4.86 1.39
C PHE A 223 7.39 -5.81 0.24
N GLU A 224 6.59 -6.85 0.08
CA GLU A 224 6.73 -7.87 -0.96
C GLU A 224 5.37 -8.15 -1.61
N GLY A 225 5.32 -8.15 -2.94
CA GLY A 225 4.08 -8.36 -3.69
C GLY A 225 3.07 -7.23 -3.52
N GLY A 226 1.92 -7.37 -4.18
CA GLY A 226 0.88 -6.34 -4.21
C GLY A 226 1.16 -5.25 -5.24
N LEU A 227 0.43 -4.13 -5.14
CA LEU A 227 0.46 -3.05 -6.12
C LEU A 227 0.86 -1.73 -5.47
N PHE A 228 1.73 -0.97 -6.14
CA PHE A 228 2.13 0.39 -5.79
C PHE A 228 1.56 1.38 -6.82
N SER A 229 1.02 2.49 -6.31
CA SER A 229 0.53 3.60 -7.13
C SER A 229 0.92 4.93 -6.48
N GLN A 230 1.36 5.89 -7.29
CA GLN A 230 1.68 7.26 -6.86
C GLN A 230 1.50 8.22 -8.03
N GLY A 231 0.52 9.11 -7.96
CA GLY A 231 0.29 10.12 -9.01
C GLY A 231 0.08 9.50 -10.40
N ILE A 232 1.03 9.74 -11.31
CA ILE A 232 1.02 9.17 -12.67
C ILE A 232 1.39 7.68 -12.70
N PHE A 233 2.12 7.18 -11.71
CA PHE A 233 2.49 5.78 -11.58
C PHE A 233 1.30 4.98 -11.06
N ARG A 234 0.87 3.96 -11.80
CA ARG A 234 -0.30 3.16 -11.43
C ARG A 234 -0.06 1.68 -11.55
N ASP A 235 -0.52 0.96 -10.54
CA ASP A 235 -0.67 -0.49 -10.54
C ASP A 235 0.65 -1.20 -10.89
N PHE A 236 1.74 -0.71 -10.32
CA PHE A 236 3.05 -1.35 -10.41
C PHE A 236 3.13 -2.51 -9.42
N GLU A 237 3.47 -3.70 -9.88
CA GLU A 237 3.70 -4.84 -9.00
C GLU A 237 4.96 -4.62 -8.15
N ILE A 238 4.84 -4.78 -6.84
CA ILE A 238 5.98 -4.66 -5.93
C ILE A 238 6.76 -5.98 -5.93
N VAL A 239 7.99 -5.95 -6.42
CA VAL A 239 8.91 -7.08 -6.24
C VAL A 239 9.47 -7.01 -4.83
N GLU A 240 10.01 -5.85 -4.46
CA GLU A 240 10.60 -5.59 -3.16
C GLU A 240 10.60 -4.08 -2.91
N LEU A 241 10.19 -3.64 -1.72
CA LEU A 241 10.32 -2.25 -1.29
C LEU A 241 10.80 -2.23 0.15
N GLU A 242 11.99 -1.67 0.35
CA GLU A 242 12.64 -1.48 1.64
C GLU A 242 12.58 -0.01 2.04
N ALA A 243 11.96 0.25 3.18
CA ALA A 243 11.83 1.58 3.75
C ALA A 243 12.27 1.59 5.21
N ARG A 244 12.97 2.64 5.61
CA ARG A 244 13.36 2.92 6.99
C ARG A 244 12.72 4.21 7.46
N LEU A 245 12.03 4.14 8.60
CA LEU A 245 11.49 5.31 9.29
C LEU A 245 12.38 5.61 10.48
N GLU A 246 13.00 6.79 10.51
CA GLU A 246 13.84 7.23 11.62
C GLU A 246 13.26 8.46 12.30
N LYS A 247 13.41 8.53 13.62
CA LYS A 247 12.88 9.63 14.43
C LYS A 247 13.41 11.01 13.99
N THR A 248 14.65 11.08 13.49
CA THR A 248 15.32 12.35 13.15
C THR A 248 15.44 12.62 11.65
N SER A 249 15.69 11.60 10.82
CA SER A 249 15.95 11.78 9.38
C SER A 249 14.70 11.61 8.50
N GLY A 250 13.59 11.13 9.07
CA GLY A 250 12.32 10.95 8.34
C GLY A 250 12.22 9.59 7.66
N LEU A 251 11.61 9.56 6.48
CA LEU A 251 11.46 8.36 5.64
C LEU A 251 12.64 8.26 4.68
N THR A 252 13.27 7.09 4.65
CA THR A 252 14.25 6.71 3.62
C THR A 252 13.81 5.42 2.96
N ILE A 253 13.72 5.41 1.64
CA ILE A 253 13.48 4.21 0.83
C ILE A 253 14.83 3.86 0.20
N SER A 254 15.49 2.83 0.75
CA SER A 254 16.81 2.37 0.31
C SER A 254 16.74 1.74 -1.07
N ARG A 255 15.69 0.96 -1.31
CA ARG A 255 15.47 0.24 -2.56
C ARG A 255 13.99 -0.03 -2.76
N ALA A 256 13.50 0.31 -3.93
CA ALA A 256 12.19 -0.13 -4.40
C ALA A 256 12.34 -0.68 -5.82
N GLU A 257 11.97 -1.94 -6.00
CA GLU A 257 11.95 -2.63 -7.28
C GLU A 257 10.51 -3.00 -7.63
N LEU A 258 10.04 -2.41 -8.73
CA LEU A 258 8.68 -2.51 -9.20
C LEU A 258 8.65 -3.09 -10.62
N ARG A 259 7.55 -3.74 -10.99
CA ARG A 259 7.35 -4.34 -12.31
C ARG A 259 6.01 -3.97 -12.90
N GLN A 260 5.97 -3.82 -14.21
CA GLN A 260 4.71 -3.70 -14.94
C GLN A 260 4.87 -4.25 -16.35
N GLY A 261 4.05 -5.25 -16.69
CA GLY A 261 4.24 -6.02 -17.92
C GLY A 261 5.62 -6.68 -17.96
N GLY A 262 6.38 -6.42 -19.03
CA GLY A 262 7.76 -6.90 -19.18
C GLY A 262 8.84 -6.00 -18.56
N GLY A 263 8.49 -4.79 -18.13
CA GLY A 263 9.47 -3.79 -17.69
C GLY A 263 9.73 -3.78 -16.19
N THR A 264 10.83 -3.13 -15.81
CA THR A 264 11.29 -2.97 -14.42
C THR A 264 11.55 -1.52 -14.11
N PHE A 265 11.16 -1.09 -12.90
CA PHE A 265 11.45 0.23 -12.36
C PHE A 265 12.18 0.08 -11.03
N ARG A 266 13.32 0.76 -10.88
CA ARG A 266 14.09 0.80 -9.64
C ARG A 266 14.23 2.22 -9.17
N TRP A 267 13.94 2.47 -7.90
CA TRP A 267 14.03 3.81 -7.34
C TRP A 267 14.39 3.80 -5.87
N SER A 268 14.81 4.96 -5.40
CA SER A 268 15.09 5.28 -4.01
C SER A 268 14.49 6.65 -3.69
N ALA A 269 14.23 6.89 -2.41
CA ALA A 269 13.73 8.18 -1.96
C ALA A 269 14.20 8.53 -0.56
N LYS A 270 14.23 9.83 -0.26
CA LYS A 270 14.55 10.32 1.08
C LYS A 270 13.77 11.59 1.39
N THR A 271 13.42 11.77 2.66
CA THR A 271 12.93 13.04 3.17
C THR A 271 14.05 14.08 3.15
N THR A 272 13.82 15.20 2.46
CA THR A 272 14.75 16.34 2.45
C THR A 272 14.35 17.42 3.43
N LYS A 273 13.04 17.54 3.69
CA LYS A 273 12.48 18.49 4.66
C LYS A 273 11.31 17.85 5.38
N GLY A 274 11.35 17.85 6.71
CA GLY A 274 10.22 17.43 7.55
C GLY A 274 9.24 18.58 7.83
N GLY A 275 8.35 18.38 8.79
CA GLY A 275 7.37 19.39 9.23
C GLY A 275 5.97 19.16 8.66
N ALA A 276 5.16 20.22 8.65
CA ALA A 276 3.75 20.22 8.24
C ALA A 276 3.55 19.66 6.82
N SER A 277 4.43 20.02 5.89
CA SER A 277 4.44 19.55 4.51
C SER A 277 5.78 18.91 4.20
N PRO A 278 5.94 17.60 4.47
CA PRO A 278 7.22 16.93 4.25
C PRO A 278 7.54 16.86 2.75
N GLU A 279 8.80 17.12 2.41
CA GLU A 279 9.30 17.04 1.04
C GLU A 279 10.18 15.80 0.87
N LEU A 280 9.96 15.11 -0.24
CA LEU A 280 10.70 13.92 -0.66
C LEU A 280 11.51 14.24 -1.90
N THR A 281 12.68 13.64 -2.01
CA THR A 281 13.43 13.52 -3.27
C THR A 281 13.46 12.07 -3.69
N ILE A 282 13.20 11.82 -4.97
CA ILE A 282 13.10 10.51 -5.59
C ILE A 282 14.11 10.45 -6.73
N GLU A 283 14.83 9.35 -6.84
CA GLU A 283 15.75 9.09 -7.94
C GLU A 283 15.59 7.63 -8.37
N GLY A 284 15.56 7.37 -9.67
CA GLY A 284 15.39 6.03 -10.19
C GLY A 284 15.70 5.86 -11.66
N ASP A 285 15.73 4.60 -12.07
CA ASP A 285 15.94 4.15 -13.43
C ASP A 285 14.89 3.10 -13.81
N PHE A 286 14.52 3.07 -15.08
CA PHE A 286 13.58 2.09 -15.60
C PHE A 286 14.04 1.53 -16.93
N SER A 287 13.62 0.29 -17.17
CA SER A 287 13.91 -0.44 -18.40
C SER A 287 12.66 -1.10 -18.95
N ASN A 288 12.41 -0.88 -20.24
CA ASN A 288 11.36 -1.50 -21.04
C ASN A 288 9.96 -1.41 -20.41
N LEU A 289 9.67 -0.29 -19.75
CA LEU A 289 8.33 -0.04 -19.20
C LEU A 289 7.38 0.40 -20.31
N PRO A 290 6.12 -0.06 -20.31
CA PRO A 290 5.11 0.48 -21.21
C PRO A 290 4.96 1.99 -21.00
N LEU A 291 4.99 2.80 -22.06
CA LEU A 291 4.76 4.24 -21.92
C LEU A 291 3.37 4.52 -21.32
N SER A 292 2.40 3.64 -21.59
CA SER A 292 1.06 3.70 -21.00
C SER A 292 1.05 3.79 -19.47
N SER A 293 2.11 3.29 -18.81
CA SER A 293 2.29 3.35 -17.36
C SER A 293 2.52 4.76 -16.81
N PHE A 294 2.91 5.70 -17.67
CA PHE A 294 3.21 7.10 -17.34
C PHE A 294 2.17 8.06 -17.91
N LEU A 295 1.22 7.56 -18.69
CA LEU A 295 0.26 8.37 -19.42
C LEU A 295 -1.16 8.26 -18.83
N PRO A 296 -1.89 9.38 -18.77
CA PRO A 296 -3.33 9.41 -18.63
C PRO A 296 -4.07 8.53 -19.63
N GLN A 297 -5.22 7.98 -19.23
CA GLN A 297 -6.08 7.18 -20.11
C GLN A 297 -6.44 7.90 -21.42
N GLY A 298 -6.65 9.22 -21.37
CA GLY A 298 -6.95 10.02 -22.55
C GLY A 298 -5.83 10.10 -23.60
N LEU A 299 -4.57 9.82 -23.24
CA LEU A 299 -3.43 9.84 -24.16
C LEU A 299 -3.03 8.45 -24.68
N LEU A 300 -3.54 7.37 -24.08
CA LEU A 300 -3.24 5.99 -24.46
C LEU A 300 -3.55 5.62 -25.92
N PRO A 301 -4.60 6.15 -26.58
CA PRO A 301 -4.89 5.78 -27.97
C PRO A 301 -3.82 6.26 -28.96
N TYR A 302 -3.08 7.30 -28.61
CA TYR A 302 -2.15 8.00 -29.49
C TYR A 302 -0.74 7.41 -29.50
N VAL A 303 -0.33 6.83 -28.37
CA VAL A 303 1.04 6.36 -28.18
C VAL A 303 1.04 4.97 -27.55
N ASN A 304 1.89 4.10 -28.09
CA ASN A 304 2.12 2.75 -27.58
C ASN A 304 3.62 2.45 -27.60
N GLY A 305 4.05 1.38 -26.95
CA GLY A 305 5.44 0.93 -26.94
C GLY A 305 6.08 1.04 -25.56
N GLN A 306 7.38 0.82 -25.54
CA GLN A 306 8.16 0.72 -24.32
C GLN A 306 9.18 1.86 -24.26
N ILE A 307 9.52 2.26 -23.04
CA ILE A 307 10.53 3.28 -22.76
C ILE A 307 11.52 2.78 -21.71
N SER A 308 12.75 3.27 -21.81
CA SER A 308 13.80 3.11 -20.80
C SER A 308 14.42 4.46 -20.49
N GLY A 309 14.94 4.65 -19.28
CA GLY A 309 15.49 5.95 -18.91
C GLY A 309 15.65 6.15 -17.42
N THR A 310 15.74 7.42 -17.03
CA THR A 310 15.95 7.84 -15.65
C THR A 310 14.83 8.79 -15.23
N LEU A 311 14.53 8.76 -13.93
CA LEU A 311 13.55 9.62 -13.29
C LEU A 311 14.20 10.31 -12.09
N THR A 312 13.93 11.60 -11.96
CA THR A 312 14.08 12.31 -10.69
C THR A 312 12.73 12.87 -10.28
N GLY A 313 12.50 13.02 -8.98
CA GLY A 313 11.26 13.56 -8.47
C GLY A 313 11.48 14.37 -7.21
N SER A 314 10.63 15.35 -6.99
CA SER A 314 10.62 16.14 -5.77
C SER A 314 9.25 16.71 -5.45
N GLY A 315 8.99 17.00 -4.19
CA GLY A 315 7.77 17.67 -3.76
C GLY A 315 7.15 17.03 -2.53
N SER A 316 5.86 17.29 -2.32
CA SER A 316 5.14 16.85 -1.13
C SER A 316 3.78 16.25 -1.51
N THR A 317 3.49 15.09 -0.93
CA THR A 317 2.14 14.49 -0.96
C THR A 317 1.11 15.32 -0.20
N ASN A 318 1.55 16.31 0.59
CA ASN A 318 0.69 17.27 1.30
C ASN A 318 0.37 18.53 0.47
N SER A 319 0.71 18.56 -0.82
CA SER A 319 0.48 19.72 -1.69
C SER A 319 -0.54 19.41 -2.79
N SER A 320 -1.16 20.46 -3.34
CA SER A 320 -2.03 20.34 -4.53
C SER A 320 -1.29 19.78 -5.74
N ASP A 321 -0.01 20.14 -5.86
CA ASP A 321 0.86 19.79 -6.98
C ASP A 321 1.41 18.36 -6.86
N GLY A 322 1.36 17.77 -5.65
CA GLY A 322 1.84 16.43 -5.37
C GLY A 322 3.36 16.31 -5.52
N LEU A 323 3.79 15.16 -6.07
CA LEU A 323 5.18 14.94 -6.45
C LEU A 323 5.36 15.34 -7.92
N ARG A 324 6.35 16.20 -8.17
CA ARG A 324 6.82 16.51 -9.52
C ARG A 324 7.84 15.46 -9.93
N PHE A 325 7.67 14.92 -11.13
CA PHE A 325 8.59 13.97 -11.74
C PHE A 325 9.18 14.56 -13.00
N GLU A 326 10.48 14.38 -13.18
CA GLU A 326 11.25 14.74 -14.35
C GLU A 326 11.83 13.45 -14.93
N ILE A 327 11.37 13.06 -16.10
CA ILE A 327 11.66 11.78 -16.74
C ILE A 327 12.43 12.04 -18.02
N SER A 328 13.64 11.48 -18.12
CA SER A 328 14.40 11.43 -19.37
C SER A 328 14.29 10.03 -19.93
N ALA A 329 13.58 9.89 -21.05
CA ALA A 329 13.20 8.61 -21.62
C ALA A 329 13.73 8.44 -23.04
N GLN A 330 13.96 7.19 -23.41
CA GLN A 330 14.35 6.73 -24.74
C GLN A 330 13.47 5.54 -25.12
N PRO A 331 13.27 5.26 -26.43
CA PRO A 331 12.57 4.06 -26.86
C PRO A 331 13.18 2.79 -26.26
N GLY A 332 12.33 1.88 -25.80
CA GLY A 332 12.71 0.55 -25.32
C GLY A 332 12.98 -0.42 -26.46
N GLN A 333 13.14 -1.71 -26.15
CA GLN A 333 13.48 -2.74 -27.14
C GLN A 333 12.47 -2.86 -28.28
N GLU A 334 11.17 -2.74 -27.98
CA GLU A 334 10.10 -2.79 -28.98
C GLU A 334 9.86 -1.43 -29.68
N GLY A 335 10.63 -0.41 -29.33
CA GLY A 335 10.46 0.96 -29.79
C GLY A 335 9.24 1.67 -29.19
N LEU A 336 9.08 2.93 -29.58
CA LEU A 336 7.94 3.77 -29.25
C LEU A 336 7.12 4.00 -30.51
N ALA A 337 5.82 3.76 -30.48
CA ALA A 337 4.94 3.89 -31.62
C ALA A 337 3.92 5.02 -31.46
N LEU A 338 3.88 5.93 -32.43
CA LEU A 338 2.76 6.84 -32.64
C LEU A 338 1.71 6.16 -33.53
N THR A 339 0.45 6.26 -33.15
CA THR A 339 -0.67 5.68 -33.90
C THR A 339 -1.28 6.70 -34.85
N ARG A 340 -2.03 6.22 -35.84
CA ARG A 340 -2.79 7.07 -36.78
C ARG A 340 -3.72 8.07 -36.11
N GLU A 341 -4.01 7.95 -34.82
CA GLU A 341 -4.91 8.88 -34.14
C GLU A 341 -4.20 10.20 -33.85
N PHE A 342 -2.86 10.22 -33.90
CA PHE A 342 -2.09 11.44 -33.71
C PHE A 342 -2.21 12.39 -34.92
N PRO A 343 -2.49 13.70 -34.70
CA PRO A 343 -2.79 14.67 -35.76
C PRO A 343 -1.80 14.66 -36.93
N ILE A 344 -0.49 14.59 -36.64
CA ILE A 344 0.56 14.66 -37.65
C ILE A 344 0.56 13.46 -38.60
N LEU A 345 0.24 12.27 -38.08
CA LEU A 345 0.22 11.06 -38.89
C LEU A 345 -1.03 10.99 -39.78
N LEU A 346 -2.17 11.51 -39.30
CA LEU A 346 -3.35 11.69 -40.16
C LEU A 346 -3.05 12.60 -41.34
N LEU A 347 -2.37 13.72 -41.08
CA LEU A 347 -2.01 14.67 -42.13
C LEU A 347 -1.09 14.01 -43.16
N VAL A 348 0.02 13.42 -42.72
CA VAL A 348 1.01 12.83 -43.64
C VAL A 348 0.41 11.66 -44.42
N ASN A 349 -0.46 10.85 -43.83
CA ASN A 349 -1.14 9.77 -44.54
C ASN A 349 -2.10 10.26 -45.65
N HIS A 350 -2.50 11.54 -45.65
CA HIS A 350 -3.24 12.12 -46.78
C HIS A 350 -2.32 12.68 -47.88
N LEU A 351 -1.08 13.04 -47.51
CA LEU A 351 -0.10 13.64 -48.43
C LEU A 351 0.66 12.57 -49.20
N ASP A 352 1.14 11.54 -48.50
CA ASP A 352 1.89 10.44 -49.09
C ASP A 352 0.91 9.36 -49.61
N THR A 353 0.78 9.24 -50.93
CA THR A 353 -0.03 8.19 -51.56
C THR A 353 0.70 6.86 -51.65
N GLN A 354 2.01 6.84 -51.40
CA GLN A 354 2.87 5.67 -51.59
C GLN A 354 3.12 4.90 -50.29
N ARG A 355 3.16 5.59 -49.14
CA ARG A 355 3.43 4.99 -47.83
C ARG A 355 2.24 5.10 -46.88
N SER A 356 2.18 4.19 -45.90
CA SER A 356 1.15 4.20 -44.87
C SER A 356 1.73 4.66 -43.53
N TYR A 357 1.14 5.70 -42.95
CA TYR A 357 1.52 6.26 -41.65
C TYR A 357 0.55 5.84 -40.54
N ARG A 358 -0.07 4.67 -40.69
CA ARG A 358 -1.06 4.17 -39.72
C ARG A 358 -0.46 3.92 -38.32
N LYS A 359 0.83 3.58 -38.29
CA LYS A 359 1.63 3.40 -37.09
C LYS A 359 3.08 3.64 -37.46
N VAL A 360 3.72 4.59 -36.79
CA VAL A 360 5.16 4.86 -36.96
C VAL A 360 5.86 4.45 -35.68
N THR A 361 6.86 3.58 -35.79
CA THR A 361 7.64 3.11 -34.64
C THR A 361 9.03 3.72 -34.69
N PHE A 362 9.42 4.35 -33.59
CA PHE A 362 10.71 5.00 -33.36
C PHE A 362 11.57 4.09 -32.50
N GLN A 363 12.75 3.71 -32.99
CA GLN A 363 13.68 2.83 -32.30
C GLN A 363 14.81 3.59 -31.62
N ALA A 364 15.03 4.86 -31.98
CA ALA A 364 16.12 5.67 -31.46
C ALA A 364 15.64 7.07 -31.08
N GLY A 365 16.47 7.76 -30.28
CA GLY A 365 16.21 9.12 -29.83
C GLY A 365 15.85 9.22 -28.34
N SER A 366 15.37 10.39 -27.93
CA SER A 366 14.99 10.66 -26.55
C SER A 366 13.88 11.71 -26.45
N PHE A 367 13.21 11.74 -25.31
CA PHE A 367 12.32 12.82 -24.93
C PHE A 367 12.37 13.05 -23.43
N HIS A 368 11.93 14.22 -23.00
CA HIS A 368 11.80 14.58 -21.60
C HIS A 368 10.32 14.77 -21.24
N LEU A 369 9.88 14.17 -20.14
CA LEU A 369 8.53 14.27 -19.61
C LEU A 369 8.58 14.84 -18.19
N SER A 370 7.91 15.98 -17.98
CA SER A 370 7.77 16.62 -16.68
C SER A 370 6.32 16.58 -16.21
N THR A 371 6.10 16.41 -14.90
CA THR A 371 4.76 16.46 -14.29
C THR A 371 4.61 17.64 -13.33
N LYS A 372 3.53 18.41 -13.48
CA LYS A 372 3.18 19.48 -12.55
C LYS A 372 1.69 19.44 -12.23
N GLY A 373 1.34 18.91 -11.06
CA GLY A 373 -0.05 18.65 -10.72
C GLY A 373 -0.68 17.66 -11.71
N SER A 374 -1.72 18.07 -12.42
CA SER A 374 -2.36 17.28 -13.48
C SER A 374 -1.83 17.57 -14.89
N GLU A 375 -0.88 18.49 -15.04
CA GLU A 375 -0.27 18.86 -16.31
C GLU A 375 0.96 17.99 -16.60
N LEU A 376 1.09 17.60 -17.87
CA LEU A 376 2.23 16.87 -18.42
C LEU A 376 2.90 17.70 -19.49
N THR A 377 4.21 17.91 -19.37
CA THR A 377 5.00 18.62 -20.38
C THR A 377 5.93 17.62 -21.06
N PHE A 378 5.76 17.45 -22.37
CA PHE A 378 6.72 16.75 -23.22
C PHE A 378 7.64 17.78 -23.84
N SER A 379 8.95 17.60 -23.65
CA SER A 379 9.95 18.51 -24.19
C SER A 379 11.16 17.77 -24.73
N LYS A 380 11.95 18.45 -25.56
CA LYS A 380 13.15 17.91 -26.21
C LYS A 380 12.87 16.58 -26.90
N ILE A 381 11.70 16.47 -27.53
CA ILE A 381 11.38 15.28 -28.31
C ILE A 381 12.33 15.28 -29.50
N ASP A 382 13.09 14.20 -29.64
CA ASP A 382 13.94 13.94 -30.78
C ASP A 382 13.96 12.43 -31.00
N LEU A 383 13.02 11.94 -31.82
CA LEU A 383 12.82 10.52 -32.08
C LEU A 383 13.10 10.21 -33.54
N ALA A 384 13.75 9.08 -33.78
CA ALA A 384 14.09 8.61 -35.12
C ALA A 384 13.49 7.22 -35.38
N ALA A 385 12.79 7.11 -36.51
CA ALA A 385 12.40 5.82 -37.07
C ALA A 385 13.50 5.38 -38.03
N GLN A 386 14.08 4.21 -37.77
CA GLN A 386 15.20 3.66 -38.54
C GLN A 386 14.87 2.23 -38.96
N GLU A 387 15.45 1.80 -40.08
CA GLU A 387 15.49 0.37 -40.41
C GLU A 387 16.50 -0.34 -39.50
N GLU A 388 16.23 -1.61 -39.19
CA GLU A 388 17.00 -2.44 -38.24
C GLU A 388 18.50 -2.55 -38.57
N ASN A 389 18.94 -2.11 -39.75
CA ASN A 389 20.34 -2.13 -40.20
C ASN A 389 20.82 -0.83 -40.88
N SER A 390 20.06 0.27 -40.80
CA SER A 390 20.41 1.55 -41.44
C SER A 390 20.70 2.64 -40.42
N LEU A 391 21.80 3.37 -40.61
CA LEU A 391 22.12 4.57 -39.83
C LEU A 391 21.31 5.79 -40.26
N ALA A 392 20.68 5.75 -41.44
CA ALA A 392 19.89 6.87 -41.95
C ALA A 392 18.45 6.79 -41.40
N PRO A 393 17.93 7.85 -40.75
CA PRO A 393 16.54 7.89 -40.31
C PRO A 393 15.60 7.95 -41.51
N LEU A 394 14.54 7.16 -41.46
CA LEU A 394 13.42 7.22 -42.40
C LEU A 394 12.45 8.34 -42.06
N LEU A 395 12.27 8.60 -40.75
CA LEU A 395 11.44 9.67 -40.22
C LEU A 395 12.09 10.24 -38.96
N LEU A 396 11.96 11.55 -38.76
CA LEU A 396 12.35 12.22 -37.52
C LEU A 396 11.14 12.91 -36.92
N PHE A 397 10.96 12.82 -35.61
CA PHE A 397 9.89 13.49 -34.88
C PHE A 397 10.49 14.37 -33.77
N LYS A 398 10.21 15.66 -33.84
CA LYS A 398 10.73 16.67 -32.92
C LYS A 398 9.63 17.56 -32.37
N GLY A 399 9.90 18.26 -31.27
CA GLY A 399 9.04 19.32 -30.76
C GLY A 399 8.77 19.22 -29.26
N ASP A 400 7.86 20.07 -28.82
CA ASP A 400 7.49 20.26 -27.42
C ASP A 400 5.98 20.50 -27.33
N PHE A 401 5.32 19.85 -26.38
CA PHE A 401 3.90 20.10 -26.13
C PHE A 401 3.50 19.84 -24.69
N ILE A 402 2.46 20.52 -24.25
CA ILE A 402 1.85 20.38 -22.94
C ILE A 402 0.52 19.67 -23.12
N ALA A 403 0.23 18.69 -22.26
CA ALA A 403 -1.05 18.01 -22.17
C ALA A 403 -1.66 18.24 -20.78
N ARG A 404 -2.88 18.75 -20.75
CA ARG A 404 -3.64 18.98 -19.52
C ARG A 404 -5.07 18.47 -19.64
N PRO A 405 -5.73 18.08 -18.53
CA PRO A 405 -7.16 17.78 -18.55
C PRO A 405 -7.96 18.98 -19.09
N ALA A 406 -8.99 18.71 -19.89
CA ALA A 406 -9.89 19.75 -20.38
C ALA A 406 -10.68 20.38 -19.23
N THR A 407 -10.78 21.70 -19.26
CA THR A 407 -11.68 22.44 -18.37
C THR A 407 -13.08 22.50 -18.96
N ASN A 408 -14.08 22.86 -18.14
CA ASN A 408 -15.44 23.08 -18.63
C ASN A 408 -15.52 24.14 -19.73
N GLU A 409 -14.60 25.13 -19.74
CA GLU A 409 -14.51 26.14 -20.80
C GLU A 409 -13.99 25.55 -22.11
N ASP A 410 -13.00 24.66 -22.05
CA ASP A 410 -12.46 23.97 -23.23
C ASP A 410 -13.54 23.07 -23.88
N LEU A 411 -14.29 22.35 -23.04
CA LEU A 411 -15.43 21.54 -23.48
C LEU A 411 -16.56 22.40 -24.08
N ALA A 412 -16.81 23.59 -23.53
CA ALA A 412 -17.81 24.52 -24.05
C ALA A 412 -17.41 25.11 -25.41
N LYS A 413 -16.10 25.30 -25.66
CA LYS A 413 -15.58 25.81 -26.95
C LYS A 413 -15.70 24.77 -28.07
N GLU A 414 -15.55 23.48 -27.77
CA GLU A 414 -15.65 22.41 -28.77
C GLU A 414 -17.04 21.77 -28.91
N SER A 415 -17.94 21.95 -27.94
CA SER A 415 -19.30 21.36 -27.94
C SER A 415 -20.27 21.94 -29.00
N ILE A 416 -19.79 22.76 -29.95
CA ILE A 416 -20.53 23.08 -31.18
C ILE A 416 -20.50 21.89 -32.19
N VAL A 417 -19.70 20.83 -31.97
CA VAL A 417 -19.56 19.71 -32.93
C VAL A 417 -19.99 18.33 -32.40
N PHE A 418 -20.33 18.16 -31.12
CA PHE A 418 -20.87 16.90 -30.61
C PHE A 418 -22.31 17.06 -30.09
N GLN A 419 -23.29 16.68 -30.93
CA GLN A 419 -24.63 16.31 -30.44
C GLN A 419 -24.48 15.02 -29.61
N ALA A 420 -24.35 15.19 -28.30
CA ALA A 420 -24.56 14.11 -27.36
C ALA A 420 -26.08 13.90 -27.19
N ASP A 421 -26.54 12.68 -27.41
CA ASP A 421 -27.86 12.22 -26.96
C ASP A 421 -27.99 12.50 -25.45
N PRO A 422 -29.06 13.18 -25.00
CA PRO A 422 -29.30 13.43 -23.59
C PRO A 422 -30.06 12.24 -23.01
N ALA A 423 -29.36 11.28 -22.41
CA ALA A 423 -30.00 10.28 -21.55
C ALA A 423 -29.10 9.92 -20.36
N GLY A 424 -29.58 10.24 -19.16
CA GLY A 424 -28.95 9.89 -17.87
C GLY A 424 -28.73 11.11 -16.97
N GLU A 425 -29.79 11.85 -16.65
CA GLU A 425 -30.39 11.86 -15.28
C GLU A 425 -29.47 12.38 -14.16
N ASN A 426 -29.75 13.64 -13.78
CA ASN A 426 -29.82 14.16 -12.42
C ASN A 426 -29.02 13.41 -11.33
N GLY A 427 -27.75 13.80 -11.18
CA GLY A 427 -27.05 13.71 -9.91
C GLY A 427 -26.95 15.11 -9.31
N SER A 428 -27.78 15.39 -8.31
CA SER A 428 -27.74 16.59 -7.49
C SER A 428 -26.34 16.87 -6.95
N ALA A 429 -25.96 18.15 -6.99
CA ALA A 429 -24.82 18.70 -6.29
C ALA A 429 -25.03 18.62 -4.77
N GLU A 430 -24.68 17.48 -4.18
CA GLU A 430 -24.50 17.32 -2.74
C GLU A 430 -23.30 16.38 -2.49
N GLU A 431 -22.39 16.84 -1.62
CA GLU A 431 -21.24 16.15 -1.03
C GLU A 431 -20.01 15.88 -1.93
N GLU A 432 -19.40 16.97 -2.39
CA GLU A 432 -17.94 17.05 -2.42
C GLU A 432 -17.40 17.00 -0.98
N ASN A 433 -16.70 15.90 -0.64
CA ASN A 433 -15.51 15.85 0.25
C ASN A 433 -15.49 14.58 1.13
N THR A 434 -15.38 13.37 0.59
CA THR A 434 -15.52 12.16 1.45
C THR A 434 -14.83 10.88 0.96
N ASN A 435 -13.50 10.86 0.84
CA ASN A 435 -12.75 9.61 0.56
C ASN A 435 -11.92 9.08 1.75
N ALA A 436 -11.41 9.94 2.64
CA ALA A 436 -11.05 9.55 4.01
C ALA A 436 -12.29 9.09 4.82
N ILE A 437 -13.48 9.46 4.34
CA ILE A 437 -14.76 9.15 4.95
C ILE A 437 -15.20 7.70 4.74
N SER A 438 -14.63 6.88 3.84
CA SER A 438 -15.07 5.47 3.77
C SER A 438 -14.57 4.65 4.97
N LEU A 439 -13.27 4.73 5.28
CA LEU A 439 -12.68 4.10 6.46
C LEU A 439 -13.16 4.79 7.74
N GLN A 440 -13.17 6.13 7.78
CA GLN A 440 -13.66 6.87 8.95
C GLN A 440 -15.17 6.68 9.17
N ALA A 441 -16.01 6.67 8.14
CA ALA A 441 -17.44 6.38 8.30
C ALA A 441 -17.66 4.94 8.73
N ARG A 442 -16.87 3.98 8.24
CA ARG A 442 -16.94 2.58 8.70
C ARG A 442 -16.53 2.44 10.16
N ILE A 443 -15.43 3.10 10.56
CA ILE A 443 -15.00 3.17 11.95
C ILE A 443 -16.09 3.85 12.82
N GLN A 444 -16.66 4.97 12.36
CA GLN A 444 -17.76 5.65 13.05
C GLN A 444 -19.05 4.83 13.12
N GLN A 445 -19.42 4.09 12.06
CA GLN A 445 -20.57 3.18 12.05
C GLN A 445 -20.35 2.02 13.03
N THR A 446 -19.14 1.47 13.05
CA THR A 446 -18.74 0.41 14.00
C THR A 446 -18.85 0.91 15.45
N PHE A 447 -18.41 2.14 15.72
CA PHE A 447 -18.56 2.79 17.02
C PHE A 447 -20.03 3.08 17.38
N ARG A 448 -20.83 3.56 16.41
CA ARG A 448 -22.27 3.79 16.62
C ARG A 448 -22.97 2.48 16.98
N GLN A 449 -22.69 1.39 16.26
CA GLN A 449 -23.26 0.07 16.57
C GLN A 449 -22.83 -0.44 17.95
N SER A 450 -21.57 -0.24 18.35
CA SER A 450 -21.08 -0.65 19.68
C SER A 450 -21.78 0.07 20.85
N GLN A 451 -22.33 1.27 20.62
CA GLN A 451 -23.08 2.02 21.65
C GLN A 451 -24.52 1.52 21.84
N PHE A 452 -25.05 0.71 20.92
CA PHE A 452 -26.41 0.15 21.01
C PHE A 452 -26.44 -1.33 21.41
N ASP A 453 -25.29 -2.00 21.52
CA ASP A 453 -25.21 -3.40 21.93
C ASP A 453 -25.16 -3.55 23.46
N ASN A 454 -26.19 -4.20 24.00
CA ASN A 454 -26.31 -4.57 25.41
C ASN A 454 -25.31 -5.71 25.73
N PRO A 455 -24.52 -5.67 26.83
CA PRO A 455 -23.43 -6.62 27.09
C PRO A 455 -23.87 -8.07 27.42
N HIS A 456 -25.15 -8.42 27.23
CA HIS A 456 -25.70 -9.73 27.57
C HIS A 456 -26.43 -10.46 26.43
N GLN A 457 -26.32 -10.00 25.18
CA GLN A 457 -26.82 -10.80 24.05
C GLN A 457 -25.68 -11.37 23.21
N GLY A 458 -25.71 -12.70 23.10
CA GLY A 458 -24.70 -13.49 22.43
C GLY A 458 -24.56 -13.18 20.95
N HIS A 459 -23.30 -13.25 20.51
CA HIS A 459 -22.84 -13.55 19.15
C HIS A 459 -23.79 -13.18 18.01
N VAL A 460 -23.84 -11.90 17.66
CA VAL A 460 -24.07 -11.54 16.25
C VAL A 460 -22.74 -11.73 15.54
N ILE A 461 -22.65 -12.83 14.78
CA ILE A 461 -21.62 -13.01 13.76
C ILE A 461 -21.96 -12.00 12.66
N LEU A 462 -21.46 -10.77 12.82
CA LEU A 462 -21.39 -9.82 11.71
C LEU A 462 -20.22 -10.26 10.82
N SER A 463 -20.51 -11.17 9.89
CA SER A 463 -19.82 -11.20 8.61
C SER A 463 -20.21 -9.90 7.88
N VAL A 464 -19.48 -8.82 8.15
CA VAL A 464 -19.60 -7.60 7.34
C VAL A 464 -18.80 -7.85 6.09
N ASP A 465 -19.53 -7.90 4.99
CA ASP A 465 -19.15 -8.31 3.64
C ASP A 465 -17.80 -7.76 3.16
N ASP A 466 -16.89 -8.69 2.85
CA ASP A 466 -15.69 -8.42 2.05
C ASP A 466 -16.06 -7.80 0.68
N GLU A 467 -17.28 -8.08 0.18
CA GLU A 467 -17.86 -7.50 -1.04
C GLU A 467 -18.11 -5.98 -0.94
N GLU A 468 -18.56 -5.47 0.21
CA GLU A 468 -18.84 -4.03 0.35
C GLU A 468 -17.54 -3.20 0.43
N GLN A 469 -16.46 -3.82 0.92
CA GLN A 469 -15.11 -3.25 0.92
C GLN A 469 -14.53 -3.18 -0.50
N GLU A 470 -14.74 -4.22 -1.29
CA GLU A 470 -14.34 -4.28 -2.70
C GLU A 470 -15.10 -3.25 -3.54
N ILE A 471 -16.42 -3.14 -3.36
CA ILE A 471 -17.28 -2.19 -4.09
C ILE A 471 -16.92 -0.73 -3.79
N LYS A 472 -16.53 -0.37 -2.56
CA LYS A 472 -16.18 1.01 -2.18
C LYS A 472 -14.74 1.38 -2.52
N ARG A 473 -13.79 0.45 -2.43
CA ARG A 473 -12.42 0.61 -2.93
C ARG A 473 -12.42 0.78 -4.45
N ASN A 474 -13.27 0.01 -5.16
CA ASN A 474 -13.54 0.20 -6.57
C ASN A 474 -14.16 1.57 -6.89
N ARG A 475 -14.94 2.20 -5.99
CA ARG A 475 -15.49 3.55 -6.25
C ARG A 475 -14.43 4.65 -6.23
N LEU A 476 -13.42 4.56 -5.37
CA LEU A 476 -12.30 5.52 -5.35
C LEU A 476 -11.42 5.36 -6.59
N ASP A 477 -11.07 4.12 -6.90
CA ASP A 477 -10.37 3.76 -8.13
C ASP A 477 -11.19 4.19 -9.35
N LEU A 478 -12.51 4.04 -9.34
CA LEU A 478 -13.39 4.56 -10.39
C LEU A 478 -13.43 6.09 -10.44
N LYS A 479 -13.33 6.82 -9.33
CA LYS A 479 -13.33 8.29 -9.33
C LYS A 479 -12.01 8.84 -9.88
N VAL A 480 -10.87 8.28 -9.44
CA VAL A 480 -9.56 8.56 -10.02
C VAL A 480 -9.56 8.15 -11.50
N ARG A 481 -10.04 6.96 -11.86
CA ARG A 481 -10.19 6.54 -13.27
C ARG A 481 -11.12 7.46 -14.06
N ARG A 482 -12.17 8.04 -13.46
CA ARG A 482 -13.08 9.00 -14.12
C ARG A 482 -12.40 10.35 -14.37
N GLU A 483 -11.60 10.87 -13.44
CA GLU A 483 -10.86 12.13 -13.63
C GLU A 483 -9.81 12.05 -14.74
N PHE A 484 -9.37 10.84 -15.15
CA PHE A 484 -8.48 10.66 -16.31
C PHE A 484 -9.20 10.21 -17.59
N ARG A 485 -10.54 10.12 -17.58
CA ARG A 485 -11.36 9.95 -18.79
C ARG A 485 -11.75 11.27 -19.45
N TYR A 486 -11.46 12.41 -18.82
CA TYR A 486 -11.68 13.70 -19.46
C TYR A 486 -10.80 13.80 -20.72
N PRO A 487 -11.32 14.41 -21.79
CA PRO A 487 -10.49 14.68 -22.96
C PRO A 487 -9.36 15.62 -22.55
N PHE A 488 -8.19 15.46 -23.17
CA PHE A 488 -7.02 16.28 -22.90
C PHE A 488 -6.95 17.42 -23.90
N VAL A 489 -6.57 18.60 -23.42
CA VAL A 489 -6.14 19.72 -24.25
C VAL A 489 -4.64 19.59 -24.44
N VAL A 490 -4.21 19.72 -25.69
CA VAL A 490 -2.79 19.83 -26.06
C VAL A 490 -2.50 21.23 -26.56
N ASP A 491 -1.34 21.75 -26.16
CA ASP A 491 -0.83 23.05 -26.58
C ASP A 491 0.67 22.94 -26.86
N GLY A 492 1.13 23.32 -28.05
CA GLY A 492 2.55 23.26 -28.43
C GLY A 492 2.79 23.14 -29.94
N GLU A 493 4.01 22.77 -30.32
CA GLU A 493 4.39 22.56 -31.72
C GLU A 493 5.19 21.25 -31.85
N VAL A 494 4.77 20.41 -32.80
CA VAL A 494 5.47 19.19 -33.17
C VAL A 494 5.83 19.21 -34.64
N GLN A 495 6.97 18.61 -34.96
CA GLN A 495 7.54 18.58 -36.30
C GLN A 495 7.83 17.13 -36.70
N LEU A 496 7.47 16.76 -37.92
CA LEU A 496 7.78 15.45 -38.49
C LEU A 496 8.57 15.65 -39.79
N ALA A 497 9.79 15.12 -39.86
CA ALA A 497 10.54 15.04 -41.10
C ALA A 497 10.10 13.80 -41.87
N VAL A 498 9.66 14.01 -43.10
CA VAL A 498 9.22 12.95 -44.02
C VAL A 498 10.07 12.96 -45.30
N PRO A 499 10.15 11.84 -46.04
CA PRO A 499 10.85 11.79 -47.32
C PRO A 499 10.31 12.81 -48.33
N GLU A 500 11.18 13.43 -49.13
CA GLU A 500 10.82 14.48 -50.09
C GLU A 500 9.78 14.04 -51.12
N ASP A 501 9.83 12.76 -51.53
CA ASP A 501 8.86 12.17 -52.47
C ASP A 501 7.42 12.11 -51.93
N THR A 502 7.22 12.32 -50.63
CA THR A 502 5.89 12.51 -50.00
C THR A 502 5.10 13.64 -50.65
N PHE A 503 5.78 14.66 -51.19
CA PHE A 503 5.13 15.84 -51.80
C PHE A 503 5.03 15.78 -53.32
N ALA A 504 5.42 14.67 -53.95
CA ALA A 504 5.56 14.57 -55.41
C ALA A 504 4.27 14.92 -56.19
N GLU A 505 3.09 14.68 -55.62
CA GLU A 505 1.79 14.96 -56.25
C GLU A 505 1.25 16.38 -55.99
N TYR A 506 1.73 17.08 -54.97
CA TYR A 506 1.09 18.30 -54.45
C TYR A 506 1.99 19.55 -54.47
N GLY A 507 3.28 19.40 -54.83
CA GLY A 507 4.24 20.49 -54.76
C GLY A 507 4.58 20.88 -53.30
N LEU A 508 5.43 21.89 -53.13
CA LEU A 508 5.82 22.37 -51.80
C LEU A 508 4.63 23.04 -51.10
N LEU A 509 4.17 22.43 -50.01
CA LEU A 509 3.07 22.94 -49.22
C LEU A 509 3.53 24.10 -48.31
N PRO A 510 2.66 25.11 -48.05
CA PRO A 510 2.93 26.12 -47.04
C PRO A 510 3.09 25.45 -45.66
N GLY A 511 4.26 25.59 -45.03
CA GLY A 511 4.58 24.94 -43.74
C GLY A 511 5.45 23.69 -43.83
N ALA A 512 5.71 23.17 -45.05
CA ALA A 512 6.82 22.23 -45.27
C ALA A 512 8.13 23.05 -45.31
N GLY A 513 8.88 23.01 -44.20
CA GLY A 513 10.08 23.81 -43.95
C GLY A 513 11.34 23.31 -44.68
N GLU A 514 12.48 23.86 -44.25
CA GLU A 514 13.83 23.57 -44.76
C GLU A 514 14.16 22.05 -44.80
N GLN A 515 15.10 21.67 -45.69
CA GLN A 515 15.62 20.30 -45.75
C GLN A 515 16.16 19.86 -44.37
N ALA A 516 15.76 18.68 -43.94
CA ALA A 516 16.32 18.04 -42.74
C ALA A 516 17.70 17.43 -43.05
N GLU A 517 18.44 17.01 -42.02
CA GLU A 517 19.80 16.46 -42.17
C GLU A 517 19.87 15.31 -43.19
N GLY A 518 20.67 15.51 -44.25
CA GLY A 518 20.78 14.62 -45.41
C GLY A 518 19.67 14.92 -46.42
N ASP A 519 20.05 15.23 -47.67
CA ASP A 519 19.25 15.79 -48.79
C ASP A 519 17.84 15.20 -49.08
N THR A 520 17.37 14.20 -48.35
CA THR A 520 16.19 13.36 -48.64
C THR A 520 14.95 13.60 -47.76
N LEU A 521 15.07 14.35 -46.64
CA LEU A 521 13.98 14.55 -45.69
C LEU A 521 13.55 16.04 -45.62
N ARG A 522 12.26 16.30 -45.40
CA ARG A 522 11.68 17.65 -45.25
C ARG A 522 10.78 17.72 -44.02
N TRP A 523 10.89 18.81 -43.26
CA TRP A 523 10.10 19.04 -42.04
C TRP A 523 8.68 19.50 -42.33
N ILE A 524 7.70 18.94 -41.60
CA ILE A 524 6.33 19.43 -41.51
C ILE A 524 6.09 19.88 -40.08
N SER A 525 5.83 21.17 -39.87
CA SER A 525 5.45 21.73 -38.56
C SER A 525 3.95 21.71 -38.37
N ILE A 526 3.49 21.31 -37.17
CA ILE A 526 2.09 21.32 -36.79
C ILE A 526 1.93 21.97 -35.40
N PRO A 527 1.19 23.08 -35.30
CA PRO A 527 0.73 23.58 -34.01
C PRO A 527 -0.33 22.62 -33.46
N LEU A 528 -0.15 22.18 -32.22
CA LEU A 528 -1.14 21.43 -31.45
C LEU A 528 -1.91 22.44 -30.62
N GLU A 529 -3.18 22.68 -30.94
CA GLU A 529 -4.05 23.59 -30.16
C GLU A 529 -5.46 22.98 -30.00
N GLY A 530 -5.93 22.85 -28.76
CA GLY A 530 -7.28 22.39 -28.44
C GLY A 530 -7.36 20.95 -27.94
N LEU A 531 -8.55 20.34 -27.95
CA LEU A 531 -8.66 18.92 -27.57
C LEU A 531 -7.91 18.07 -28.61
N VAL A 532 -7.24 17.01 -28.17
CA VAL A 532 -6.44 16.16 -29.08
C VAL A 532 -7.27 15.67 -30.30
N ASN A 533 -8.56 15.38 -30.09
CA ASN A 533 -9.51 15.03 -31.15
C ASN A 533 -9.87 16.23 -32.06
N GLY A 534 -10.13 17.39 -31.46
CA GLY A 534 -10.52 18.64 -32.14
C GLY A 534 -9.38 19.22 -32.99
N ALA A 535 -8.18 19.32 -32.41
CA ALA A 535 -6.95 19.75 -33.06
C ALA A 535 -6.69 18.94 -34.34
N SER A 536 -6.79 17.61 -34.25
CA SER A 536 -6.65 16.69 -35.38
C SER A 536 -7.62 17.01 -36.52
N SER A 537 -8.89 17.28 -36.20
CA SER A 537 -9.94 17.52 -37.18
C SER A 537 -9.86 18.91 -37.84
N ALA A 538 -9.52 19.94 -37.06
CA ALA A 538 -9.38 21.32 -37.53
C ALA A 538 -8.21 21.44 -38.49
N LEU A 539 -7.05 20.88 -38.11
CA LEU A 539 -5.87 20.80 -38.96
C LEU A 539 -6.15 20.02 -40.24
N ALA A 540 -6.74 18.83 -40.15
CA ALA A 540 -7.08 18.06 -41.34
C ALA A 540 -8.01 18.83 -42.30
N THR A 541 -8.98 19.56 -41.76
CA THR A 541 -9.92 20.36 -42.56
C THR A 541 -9.25 21.57 -43.21
N GLU A 542 -8.41 22.30 -42.47
CA GLU A 542 -7.66 23.44 -43.00
C GLU A 542 -6.71 22.99 -44.11
N TRP A 543 -5.99 21.89 -43.88
CA TRP A 543 -5.08 21.31 -44.85
C TRP A 543 -5.79 20.77 -46.09
N GLN A 544 -6.95 20.10 -45.94
CA GLN A 544 -7.77 19.71 -47.08
C GLN A 544 -8.21 20.90 -47.93
N ARG A 545 -8.53 22.05 -47.31
CA ARG A 545 -8.85 23.29 -48.04
C ARG A 545 -7.62 23.82 -48.79
N THR A 546 -6.46 23.82 -48.15
CA THR A 546 -5.20 24.29 -48.76
C THR A 546 -4.79 23.39 -49.93
N LEU A 547 -4.85 22.06 -49.78
CA LEU A 547 -4.57 21.08 -50.82
C LEU A 547 -5.54 21.20 -52.01
N ARG A 548 -6.84 21.43 -51.73
CA ARG A 548 -7.83 21.65 -52.78
C ARG A 548 -7.54 22.92 -53.57
N ARG A 549 -7.17 24.02 -52.89
CA ARG A 549 -6.77 25.27 -53.56
C ARG A 549 -5.51 25.08 -54.42
N ALA A 550 -4.54 24.30 -53.94
CA ALA A 550 -3.32 24.00 -54.69
C ALA A 550 -3.58 23.12 -55.92
N ARG A 551 -4.58 22.23 -55.89
CA ARG A 551 -5.01 21.43 -57.06
C ARG A 551 -5.83 22.21 -58.09
N GLU A 552 -6.50 23.27 -57.66
CA GLU A 552 -7.33 24.13 -58.52
C GLU A 552 -6.52 25.24 -59.22
N GLN A 553 -5.24 25.43 -58.82
CA GLN A 553 -4.25 26.31 -59.47
C GLN A 553 -3.32 25.48 -60.37
#